data_AF-A0A397C0K6-F1
#
_entry.id   AF-A0A397C0K6-F1
#
_cell.length_a   1.000
_cell.length_b   1.000
_cell.length_c   1.000
_cell.angle_alpha   90.00
_cell.angle_beta   90.00
_cell.angle_gamma   90.00
#
_symmetry.space_group_name_H-M   'P 1'
#
loop_
_entity.id
_entity.type
_entity.pdbx_description
1 polymer ?
#
loop_
_entity_poly.entity_id
_entity_poly.type
_entity_poly.pdbx_seq_one_letter_code
_entity_poly.pdbx_strand_id
1 'polypeptide(L)'
;MTSFETGVAHAQLHYFPMNTSRRGHAAGGINYPKYITGFLVTLTLVYFVWVQKSFAPSSPPLLKASDAEAKLAVELTSAPPTPVVRTWSRAPGRRYVWIDVEIDGKPVGRITAELYMDIVPATAENFRALVTGDNAAGISYKGSVCHRIITGFIVQCGDFETGKEDEPAGLQLKHDKRYVLQMANSGEDTNGSQFCFMLGAAPHLNGRHVVFGQVVEGFEVVDLMETAGSAEDGVVLNHNVVLKDGGDTIAQLDSVSRKATAENFRGLVTGDNQPGWSYKNSTCHRILKGFVVQCGSYDTRGGTSIYGKDFEDEATGLTLKHSKRGILQMANAGPNTNGAQFCFMLGPAAHLNGHHVVFGEIVQGLDVLDLMEAAGVASDDDELGRSVMLVDGGEIFD
;
A
#
# COMPACT_ATOMS: atom_id res chain seq x y z
N MET A 1 6.44 13.61 -58.78
CA MET A 1 5.27 14.02 -59.60
C MET A 1 4.07 13.97 -58.66
N THR A 2 3.80 15.09 -57.99
CA THR A 2 2.61 15.98 -58.16
C THR A 2 1.34 15.36 -57.56
N SER A 3 0.93 15.72 -56.33
CA SER A 3 0.10 16.89 -55.92
C SER A 3 -1.33 16.84 -56.52
N PHE A 4 -2.45 17.14 -55.86
CA PHE A 4 -2.77 18.25 -54.95
C PHE A 4 -4.23 18.12 -54.41
N GLU A 5 -4.49 18.71 -53.22
CA GLU A 5 -5.71 19.47 -52.80
C GLU A 5 -7.10 18.77 -52.66
N THR A 6 -7.99 19.07 -51.70
CA THR A 6 -8.47 20.34 -51.08
C THR A 6 -9.26 20.06 -49.79
N GLY A 7 -9.43 21.07 -48.91
CA GLY A 7 -10.57 21.11 -47.97
C GLY A 7 -10.38 21.95 -46.70
N VAL A 8 -10.41 23.28 -46.79
CA VAL A 8 -10.56 24.21 -45.65
C VAL A 8 -11.84 25.01 -45.85
N ALA A 9 -12.65 25.17 -44.80
CA ALA A 9 -13.74 26.14 -44.75
C ALA A 9 -13.74 26.88 -43.39
N HIS A 10 -13.52 28.19 -43.46
CA HIS A 10 -13.67 29.17 -42.40
C HIS A 10 -15.14 29.59 -42.26
N ALA A 11 -15.61 29.83 -41.02
CA ALA A 11 -16.85 30.55 -40.75
C ALA A 11 -16.53 31.84 -39.96
N GLN A 12 -16.87 32.99 -40.55
CA GLN A 12 -16.83 34.33 -39.95
C GLN A 12 -18.13 34.60 -39.18
N LEU A 13 -18.04 35.25 -38.02
CA LEU A 13 -19.18 35.78 -37.27
C LEU A 13 -19.32 37.29 -37.51
N HIS A 14 -20.55 37.67 -37.87
CA HIS A 14 -20.99 39.00 -38.27
C HIS A 14 -21.06 40.01 -37.12
N TYR A 15 -20.68 41.26 -37.41
CA TYR A 15 -20.94 42.46 -36.62
C TYR A 15 -22.01 43.31 -37.33
N PHE A 16 -23.01 43.82 -36.60
CA PHE A 16 -23.88 44.92 -37.05
C PHE A 16 -24.09 45.92 -35.89
N PRO A 17 -24.06 47.25 -36.13
CA PRO A 17 -24.08 48.28 -35.08
C PRO A 17 -25.43 49.02 -34.96
N MET A 18 -25.71 49.69 -33.82
CA MET A 18 -26.67 50.79 -33.77
C MET A 18 -26.43 51.83 -32.65
N ASN A 19 -26.40 53.08 -33.15
CA ASN A 19 -26.52 54.45 -32.64
C ASN A 19 -27.15 54.83 -31.26
N THR A 20 -26.50 55.83 -30.64
CA THR A 20 -26.98 57.06 -29.96
C THR A 20 -28.20 57.08 -29.03
N SER A 21 -28.01 57.59 -27.80
CA SER A 21 -28.79 58.72 -27.25
C SER A 21 -28.18 59.29 -25.96
N ARG A 22 -28.13 60.63 -25.87
CA ARG A 22 -27.75 61.44 -24.71
C ARG A 22 -28.85 61.43 -23.64
N ARG A 23 -28.46 61.48 -22.36
CA ARG A 23 -29.05 62.39 -21.35
C ARG A 23 -28.06 62.59 -20.21
N GLY A 24 -27.62 63.83 -20.04
CA GLY A 24 -26.73 64.24 -18.96
C GLY A 24 -27.48 64.42 -17.64
N HIS A 25 -26.73 64.40 -16.54
CA HIS A 25 -27.04 65.08 -15.28
C HIS A 25 -25.73 65.64 -14.74
N ALA A 26 -25.75 66.94 -14.41
CA ALA A 26 -24.64 67.69 -13.84
C ALA A 26 -24.60 67.52 -12.32
N ALA A 27 -23.40 67.46 -11.74
CA ALA A 27 -23.15 67.77 -10.34
C ALA A 27 -21.77 68.45 -10.23
N GLY A 28 -21.74 69.61 -9.55
CA GLY A 28 -20.62 70.54 -9.52
C GLY A 28 -19.38 70.02 -8.77
N GLY A 29 -18.21 70.30 -9.34
CA GLY A 29 -16.91 70.08 -8.72
C GLY A 29 -16.39 71.35 -8.06
N ILE A 30 -16.02 71.23 -6.79
CA ILE A 30 -15.29 72.24 -6.00
C ILE A 30 -13.85 72.29 -6.52
N ASN A 31 -13.34 73.50 -6.78
CA ASN A 31 -12.02 73.75 -7.33
C ASN A 31 -10.97 73.77 -6.21
N TYR A 32 -10.10 72.76 -6.13
CA TYR A 32 -8.95 72.74 -5.23
C TYR A 32 -7.71 73.32 -5.94
N PRO A 33 -6.90 74.17 -5.29
CA PRO A 33 -5.74 74.77 -5.94
C PRO A 33 -4.69 73.70 -6.29
N LYS A 34 -4.21 73.75 -7.54
CA LYS A 34 -3.32 72.77 -8.22
C LYS A 34 -1.98 72.47 -7.52
N TYR A 35 -1.68 73.10 -6.38
CA TYR A 35 -0.45 72.90 -5.63
C TYR A 35 -0.57 71.87 -4.49
N ILE A 36 -1.79 71.58 -4.02
CA ILE A 36 -2.02 70.61 -2.93
C ILE A 36 -2.04 69.17 -3.47
N THR A 37 -2.52 68.97 -4.70
CA THR A 37 -2.53 67.64 -5.35
C THR A 37 -1.15 67.17 -5.78
N GLY A 38 -0.27 68.07 -6.23
CA GLY A 38 1.10 67.71 -6.61
C GLY A 38 1.96 67.24 -5.44
N PHE A 39 1.79 67.85 -4.25
CA PHE A 39 2.58 67.54 -3.06
C PHE A 39 2.11 66.25 -2.35
N LEU A 40 0.81 65.97 -2.35
CA LEU A 40 0.25 64.73 -1.81
C LEU A 40 0.56 63.51 -2.68
N VAL A 41 0.65 63.66 -4.00
CA VAL A 41 1.01 62.57 -4.93
C VAL A 41 2.50 62.24 -4.86
N THR A 42 3.38 63.23 -4.68
CA THR A 42 4.82 62.96 -4.50
C THR A 42 5.11 62.35 -3.12
N LEU A 43 4.41 62.77 -2.05
CA LEU A 43 4.53 62.13 -0.74
C LEU A 43 3.98 60.70 -0.71
N THR A 44 2.85 60.42 -1.37
CA THR A 44 2.36 59.05 -1.48
C THR A 44 3.28 58.19 -2.34
N LEU A 45 3.86 58.69 -3.44
CA LEU A 45 4.83 57.92 -4.24
C LEU A 45 6.12 57.63 -3.47
N VAL A 46 6.67 58.60 -2.74
CA VAL A 46 7.88 58.39 -1.92
C VAL A 46 7.59 57.44 -0.76
N TYR A 47 6.44 57.56 -0.09
CA TYR A 47 6.00 56.62 0.93
C TYR A 47 5.78 55.22 0.35
N PHE A 48 5.17 55.10 -0.83
CA PHE A 48 4.94 53.80 -1.48
C PHE A 48 6.26 53.16 -1.90
N VAL A 49 7.23 53.91 -2.44
CA VAL A 49 8.56 53.40 -2.78
C VAL A 49 9.36 53.02 -1.51
N TRP A 50 9.23 53.79 -0.43
CA TRP A 50 9.86 53.47 0.85
C TRP A 50 9.25 52.22 1.48
N VAL A 51 7.92 52.09 1.52
CA VAL A 51 7.21 50.88 1.97
C VAL A 51 7.56 49.67 1.11
N GLN A 52 7.65 49.81 -0.22
CA GLN A 52 8.09 48.72 -1.10
C GLN A 52 9.55 48.32 -0.89
N LYS A 53 10.44 49.25 -0.49
CA LYS A 53 11.84 48.93 -0.11
C LYS A 53 11.99 48.38 1.31
N SER A 54 11.11 48.78 2.24
CA SER A 54 11.13 48.35 3.64
C SER A 54 10.37 47.05 3.89
N PHE A 55 9.48 46.65 2.97
CA PHE A 55 8.73 45.39 2.98
C PHE A 55 9.02 44.51 1.76
N ALA A 56 10.13 44.72 1.06
CA ALA A 56 10.63 43.67 0.17
C ALA A 56 10.94 42.47 1.07
N PRO A 57 10.20 41.34 0.98
CA PRO A 57 10.64 40.14 1.65
C PRO A 57 12.04 39.87 1.10
N SER A 58 13.03 39.77 1.99
CA SER A 58 14.30 39.19 1.59
C SER A 58 13.96 37.79 1.12
N SER A 59 13.81 37.60 -0.18
CA SER A 59 13.66 36.28 -0.76
C SER A 59 14.80 35.47 -0.15
N PRO A 60 14.52 34.38 0.59
CA PRO A 60 15.59 33.47 0.94
C PRO A 60 16.31 33.16 -0.37
N PRO A 61 17.66 33.12 -0.37
CA PRO A 61 18.39 32.81 -1.60
C PRO A 61 17.74 31.57 -2.21
N LEU A 62 17.30 31.67 -3.46
CA LEU A 62 16.83 30.52 -4.22
C LEU A 62 17.86 29.42 -4.00
N LEU A 63 17.49 28.36 -3.28
CA LEU A 63 18.33 27.17 -3.22
C LEU A 63 18.57 26.80 -4.68
N LYS A 64 19.83 26.80 -5.10
CA LYS A 64 20.15 26.32 -6.44
C LYS A 64 19.62 24.89 -6.51
N ALA A 65 19.16 24.45 -7.68
CA ALA A 65 18.67 23.07 -7.84
C ALA A 65 19.67 22.04 -7.26
N SER A 66 20.96 22.32 -7.36
CA SER A 66 22.05 21.57 -6.73
C SER A 66 22.00 21.50 -5.20
N ASP A 67 21.54 22.56 -4.54
CA ASP A 67 21.47 22.65 -3.08
C ASP A 67 20.21 21.95 -2.55
N ALA A 68 19.13 21.94 -3.34
CA ALA A 68 17.91 21.18 -3.05
C ALA A 68 18.14 19.67 -3.28
N GLU A 69 18.80 19.30 -4.37
CA GLU A 69 19.27 17.93 -4.64
C GLU A 69 20.28 17.48 -3.59
N ALA A 70 21.20 18.35 -3.15
CA ALA A 70 22.13 18.05 -2.07
C ALA A 70 21.44 17.95 -0.71
N LYS A 71 20.41 18.76 -0.43
CA LYS A 71 19.60 18.60 0.79
C LYS A 71 18.85 17.29 0.80
N LEU A 72 18.22 16.91 -0.31
CA LEU A 72 17.53 15.63 -0.45
C LEU A 72 18.53 14.46 -0.31
N ALA A 73 19.72 14.57 -0.91
CA ALA A 73 20.77 13.57 -0.77
C ALA A 73 21.32 13.49 0.66
N VAL A 74 21.41 14.61 1.38
CA VAL A 74 21.83 14.64 2.80
C VAL A 74 20.74 14.10 3.72
N GLU A 75 19.47 14.37 3.43
CA GLU A 75 18.34 13.84 4.20
C GLU A 75 18.20 12.32 4.01
N LEU A 76 18.41 11.84 2.78
CA LEU A 76 18.50 10.41 2.42
C LEU A 76 19.78 9.71 2.94
N THR A 77 20.81 10.45 3.37
CA THR A 77 22.09 9.89 3.89
C THR A 77 22.35 10.18 5.36
N SER A 78 21.50 10.99 6.01
CA SER A 78 21.57 11.18 7.45
C SER A 78 21.26 9.85 8.13
N ALA A 79 22.09 9.48 9.12
CA ALA A 79 21.91 8.23 9.85
C ALA A 79 20.45 8.17 10.36
N PRO A 80 19.71 7.09 10.08
CA PRO A 80 18.31 7.03 10.42
C PRO A 80 18.15 7.30 11.92
N PRO A 81 17.09 8.02 12.34
CA PRO A 81 16.73 8.09 13.75
C PRO A 81 16.73 6.66 14.29
N THR A 82 17.32 6.44 15.48
CA THR A 82 17.39 5.11 16.10
C THR A 82 16.06 4.40 15.88
N PRO A 83 16.04 3.25 15.16
CA PRO A 83 14.78 2.65 14.75
C PRO A 83 13.95 2.41 16.00
N VAL A 84 12.77 3.02 16.06
CA VAL A 84 11.84 2.80 17.16
C VAL A 84 11.38 1.36 17.02
N VAL A 85 11.99 0.46 17.79
CA VAL A 85 11.59 -0.95 17.83
C VAL A 85 10.19 -0.99 18.44
N ARG A 86 9.20 -1.26 17.60
CA ARG A 86 7.80 -1.43 17.99
C ARG A 86 7.53 -2.92 18.02
N THR A 87 7.18 -3.45 19.19
CA THR A 87 6.74 -4.83 19.33
C THR A 87 5.23 -4.90 19.27
N TRP A 88 4.70 -5.96 18.70
CA TRP A 88 3.27 -6.23 18.65
C TRP A 88 3.03 -7.74 18.76
N SER A 89 1.77 -8.15 18.90
CA SER A 89 1.42 -9.57 18.92
C SER A 89 0.03 -9.74 18.31
N ARG A 90 -0.24 -10.91 17.72
CA ARG A 90 -1.55 -11.17 17.12
C ARG A 90 -2.64 -11.18 18.18
N ALA A 91 -3.70 -10.41 17.94
CA ALA A 91 -4.89 -10.39 18.76
C ALA A 91 -5.92 -11.41 18.23
N PRO A 92 -6.55 -12.20 19.13
CA PRO A 92 -7.62 -13.12 18.74
C PRO A 92 -8.77 -12.39 18.05
N GLY A 93 -9.31 -12.99 16.99
CA GLY A 93 -10.46 -12.42 16.27
C GLY A 93 -10.13 -11.23 15.36
N ARG A 94 -8.85 -10.86 15.22
CA ARG A 94 -8.39 -9.87 14.23
C ARG A 94 -7.92 -10.57 12.95
N ARG A 95 -7.89 -9.83 11.85
CA ARG A 95 -7.19 -10.21 10.61
C ARG A 95 -6.08 -9.20 10.32
N TYR A 96 -5.07 -9.64 9.59
CA TYR A 96 -3.91 -8.85 9.23
C TYR A 96 -3.74 -8.82 7.72
N VAL A 97 -3.58 -7.65 7.15
CA VAL A 97 -3.28 -7.50 5.72
C VAL A 97 -1.93 -6.85 5.55
N TRP A 98 -1.24 -7.18 4.47
CA TRP A 98 -0.02 -6.51 4.07
C TRP A 98 -0.22 -5.74 2.78
N ILE A 99 0.50 -4.63 2.64
CA ILE A 99 0.47 -3.74 1.48
C ILE A 99 1.90 -3.35 1.14
N ASP A 100 2.35 -3.67 -0.06
CA ASP A 100 3.63 -3.20 -0.60
C ASP A 100 3.47 -1.81 -1.20
N VAL A 101 4.41 -0.91 -0.94
CA VAL A 101 4.34 0.49 -1.38
C VAL A 101 5.50 0.83 -2.30
N GLU A 102 5.20 1.60 -3.34
CA GLU A 102 6.18 2.24 -4.21
C GLU A 102 6.07 3.76 -4.15
N ILE A 103 7.21 4.45 -4.24
CA ILE A 103 7.29 5.90 -4.45
C ILE A 103 8.10 6.15 -5.72
N ASP A 104 7.50 6.84 -6.69
CA ASP A 104 8.09 7.09 -8.02
C ASP A 104 8.58 5.81 -8.73
N GLY A 105 7.81 4.73 -8.58
CA GLY A 105 8.12 3.42 -9.16
C GLY A 105 9.26 2.66 -8.46
N LYS A 106 9.72 3.13 -7.31
CA LYS A 106 10.72 2.44 -6.48
C LYS A 106 10.03 1.80 -5.27
N PRO A 107 10.21 0.49 -5.01
CA PRO A 107 9.73 -0.15 -3.80
C PRO A 107 10.33 0.51 -2.56
N VAL A 108 9.49 0.93 -1.61
CA VAL A 108 9.92 1.57 -0.36
C VAL A 108 9.66 0.72 0.88
N GLY A 109 8.86 -0.34 0.77
CA GLY A 109 8.67 -1.33 1.82
C GLY A 109 7.24 -1.86 1.90
N ARG A 110 6.98 -2.62 2.95
CA ARG A 110 5.70 -3.27 3.24
C ARG A 110 5.11 -2.70 4.52
N ILE A 111 3.80 -2.46 4.50
CA ILE A 111 2.99 -2.12 5.67
C ILE A 111 2.17 -3.34 6.06
N THR A 112 2.19 -3.73 7.33
CA THR A 112 1.25 -4.71 7.88
C THR A 112 0.22 -3.98 8.73
N ALA A 113 -1.06 -4.16 8.40
CA ALA A 113 -2.17 -3.56 9.10
C ALA A 113 -3.03 -4.61 9.81
N GLU A 114 -3.30 -4.37 11.09
CA GLU A 114 -4.33 -5.08 11.84
C GLU A 114 -5.70 -4.50 11.53
N LEU A 115 -6.67 -5.36 11.25
CA LEU A 115 -8.06 -5.02 10.99
C LEU A 115 -8.95 -5.46 12.15
N TYR A 116 -9.84 -4.56 12.55
CA TYR A 116 -10.69 -4.70 13.75
C TYR A 116 -11.95 -5.52 13.45
N MET A 117 -11.77 -6.75 12.96
CA MET A 117 -12.86 -7.62 12.48
C MET A 117 -13.92 -7.94 13.54
N ASP A 118 -13.56 -7.86 14.81
CA ASP A 118 -14.43 -8.05 15.99
C ASP A 118 -15.24 -6.80 16.37
N ILE A 119 -14.84 -5.62 15.90
CA ILE A 119 -15.52 -4.34 16.19
C ILE A 119 -16.27 -3.84 14.96
N VAL A 120 -15.63 -3.88 13.79
CA VAL A 120 -16.16 -3.42 12.51
C VAL A 120 -16.01 -4.46 11.39
N PRO A 121 -16.62 -5.65 11.53
CA PRO A 121 -16.49 -6.74 10.55
C PRO A 121 -16.80 -6.34 9.11
N ALA A 122 -17.83 -5.52 8.86
CA ALA A 122 -18.22 -5.17 7.49
C ALA A 122 -17.19 -4.23 6.85
N THR A 123 -16.76 -3.20 7.59
CA THR A 123 -15.76 -2.25 7.11
C THR A 123 -14.40 -2.93 6.92
N ALA A 124 -13.99 -3.74 7.88
CA ALA A 124 -12.73 -4.47 7.85
C ALA A 124 -12.69 -5.51 6.73
N GLU A 125 -13.77 -6.25 6.49
CA GLU A 125 -13.84 -7.19 5.37
C GLU A 125 -13.84 -6.48 4.01
N ASN A 126 -14.53 -5.35 3.87
CA ASN A 126 -14.47 -4.54 2.66
C ASN A 126 -13.03 -4.11 2.35
N PHE A 127 -12.31 -3.60 3.36
CA PHE A 127 -10.91 -3.22 3.19
C PHE A 127 -10.03 -4.43 2.84
N ARG A 128 -10.17 -5.56 3.54
CA ARG A 128 -9.42 -6.80 3.26
C ARG A 128 -9.66 -7.28 1.83
N ALA A 129 -10.92 -7.33 1.40
CA ALA A 129 -11.30 -7.78 0.07
C ALA A 129 -10.75 -6.87 -1.04
N LEU A 130 -10.63 -5.56 -0.79
CA LEU A 130 -9.99 -4.62 -1.71
C LEU A 130 -8.45 -4.71 -1.66
N VAL A 131 -7.83 -4.99 -0.51
CA VAL A 131 -6.38 -5.26 -0.47
C VAL A 131 -6.05 -6.51 -1.30
N THR A 132 -6.79 -7.58 -1.10
CA THR A 132 -6.51 -8.90 -1.71
C THR A 132 -7.04 -9.04 -3.14
N GLY A 133 -8.04 -8.26 -3.53
CA GLY A 133 -8.80 -8.48 -4.76
C GLY A 133 -9.81 -9.64 -4.66
N ASP A 134 -9.95 -10.24 -3.49
CA ASP A 134 -10.89 -11.34 -3.21
C ASP A 134 -12.30 -10.81 -2.97
N ASN A 135 -12.90 -10.30 -4.06
CA ASN A 135 -14.28 -9.85 -4.11
C ASN A 135 -14.90 -10.20 -5.46
N ALA A 136 -16.23 -10.17 -5.52
CA ALA A 136 -16.98 -10.55 -6.73
C ALA A 136 -16.63 -9.71 -7.97
N ALA A 137 -16.14 -8.49 -7.78
CA ALA A 137 -15.74 -7.61 -8.89
C ALA A 137 -14.27 -7.82 -9.32
N GLY A 138 -13.47 -8.54 -8.53
CA GLY A 138 -12.02 -8.70 -8.76
C GLY A 138 -11.25 -7.38 -8.66
N ILE A 139 -11.80 -6.38 -7.97
CA ILE A 139 -11.17 -5.05 -7.83
C ILE A 139 -10.17 -5.09 -6.68
N SER A 140 -8.98 -4.54 -6.87
CA SER A 140 -7.96 -4.48 -5.83
C SER A 140 -7.34 -3.09 -5.73
N TYR A 141 -6.83 -2.75 -4.55
CA TYR A 141 -5.94 -1.61 -4.33
C TYR A 141 -4.60 -1.75 -5.05
N LYS A 142 -4.26 -2.94 -5.56
CA LYS A 142 -3.07 -3.19 -6.38
C LYS A 142 -2.96 -2.19 -7.54
N GLY A 143 -1.87 -1.44 -7.56
CA GLY A 143 -1.57 -0.40 -8.55
C GLY A 143 -2.28 0.94 -8.31
N SER A 144 -3.04 1.09 -7.23
CA SER A 144 -3.73 2.34 -6.91
C SER A 144 -2.81 3.41 -6.33
N VAL A 145 -3.14 4.67 -6.56
CA VAL A 145 -2.37 5.81 -6.06
C VAL A 145 -2.93 6.33 -4.74
N CYS A 146 -2.06 6.87 -3.90
CA CYS A 146 -2.47 7.73 -2.80
C CYS A 146 -2.54 9.16 -3.33
N HIS A 147 -3.75 9.64 -3.59
CA HIS A 147 -4.03 10.87 -4.34
C HIS A 147 -4.02 12.13 -3.48
N ARG A 148 -4.02 12.00 -2.15
CA ARG A 148 -4.04 13.15 -1.23
C ARG A 148 -3.22 12.85 0.02
N ILE A 149 -2.14 13.61 0.21
CA ILE A 149 -1.22 13.45 1.35
C ILE A 149 -0.97 14.81 1.99
N ILE A 150 -1.40 14.95 3.24
CA ILE A 150 -1.26 16.18 4.02
C ILE A 150 -0.34 15.89 5.19
N THR A 151 0.85 16.50 5.18
CA THR A 151 1.88 16.34 6.21
C THR A 151 1.29 16.63 7.60
N GLY A 152 1.54 15.73 8.54
CA GLY A 152 1.06 15.78 9.92
C GLY A 152 -0.41 15.37 10.10
N PHE A 153 -1.14 15.08 9.01
CA PHE A 153 -2.56 14.76 9.08
C PHE A 153 -2.92 13.38 8.51
N ILE A 154 -2.84 13.16 7.20
CA ILE A 154 -3.27 11.91 6.56
C ILE A 154 -2.48 11.57 5.29
N VAL A 155 -2.41 10.27 4.99
CA VAL A 155 -2.20 9.74 3.62
C VAL A 155 -3.51 9.09 3.19
N GLN A 156 -4.17 9.60 2.16
CA GLN A 156 -5.44 9.11 1.65
C GLN A 156 -5.25 8.39 0.30
N CYS A 157 -5.82 7.20 0.19
CA CYS A 157 -5.67 6.30 -0.96
C CYS A 157 -7.00 5.59 -1.30
N GLY A 158 -6.97 4.73 -2.31
CA GLY A 158 -8.04 3.75 -2.56
C GLY A 158 -9.28 4.32 -3.26
N ASP A 159 -9.12 5.21 -4.23
CA ASP A 159 -10.25 5.81 -4.98
C ASP A 159 -10.86 4.86 -6.02
N PHE A 160 -11.66 3.90 -5.55
CA PHE A 160 -12.39 2.90 -6.33
C PHE A 160 -13.85 2.87 -5.85
N GLU A 161 -14.67 3.86 -6.20
CA GLU A 161 -16.07 4.05 -5.78
C GLU A 161 -16.90 2.76 -5.46
N THR A 162 -16.73 2.17 -4.26
CA THR A 162 -17.40 0.91 -3.85
C THR A 162 -17.77 0.97 -2.38
N GLY A 163 -19.06 0.83 -2.03
CA GLY A 163 -19.57 0.91 -0.64
C GLY A 163 -20.39 2.19 -0.37
N LYS A 164 -21.36 2.13 0.57
CA LYS A 164 -22.26 3.25 0.92
C LYS A 164 -22.78 3.25 2.37
N GLU A 165 -22.15 2.55 3.32
CA GLU A 165 -22.72 2.48 4.68
C GLU A 165 -21.64 2.60 5.76
N ASP A 166 -21.94 3.35 6.82
CA ASP A 166 -21.08 3.45 7.99
C ASP A 166 -21.36 2.30 8.97
N GLU A 167 -20.30 1.81 9.63
CA GLU A 167 -20.46 0.85 10.72
C GLU A 167 -20.39 1.58 12.07
N PRO A 168 -21.51 1.71 12.81
CA PRO A 168 -21.59 2.62 13.96
C PRO A 168 -20.58 2.34 15.07
N ALA A 169 -20.14 1.08 15.22
CA ALA A 169 -19.15 0.69 16.21
C ALA A 169 -17.79 1.36 15.98
N GLY A 170 -17.38 1.53 14.71
CA GLY A 170 -16.11 2.18 14.38
C GLY A 170 -16.15 3.71 14.52
N LEU A 171 -17.34 4.32 14.49
CA LEU A 171 -17.50 5.75 14.82
C LEU A 171 -17.21 6.05 16.30
N GLN A 172 -17.27 5.05 17.18
CA GLN A 172 -16.96 5.18 18.61
C GLN A 172 -15.45 5.09 18.91
N LEU A 173 -14.67 4.57 17.96
CA LEU A 173 -13.22 4.49 18.06
C LEU A 173 -12.59 5.86 17.80
N LYS A 174 -11.42 6.09 18.38
CA LYS A 174 -10.77 7.41 18.41
C LYS A 174 -9.61 7.50 17.42
N HIS A 175 -9.50 8.67 16.81
CA HIS A 175 -8.33 9.10 16.04
C HIS A 175 -7.31 9.72 17.00
N ASP A 176 -6.83 8.95 17.97
CA ASP A 176 -6.02 9.44 19.09
C ASP A 176 -4.51 9.37 18.85
N LYS A 177 -4.08 8.71 17.77
CA LYS A 177 -2.67 8.47 17.48
C LYS A 177 -2.39 8.34 15.98
N ARG A 178 -1.11 8.44 15.65
CA ARG A 178 -0.56 8.10 14.34
C ARG A 178 -0.77 6.61 14.03
N TYR A 179 -0.87 6.30 12.74
CA TYR A 179 -1.01 4.96 12.15
C TYR A 179 -2.35 4.26 12.35
N VAL A 180 -3.37 4.99 12.81
CA VAL A 180 -4.75 4.50 12.74
C VAL A 180 -5.20 4.47 11.29
N LEU A 181 -5.98 3.45 10.92
CA LEU A 181 -6.69 3.39 9.65
C LEU A 181 -8.13 3.89 9.82
N GLN A 182 -8.55 4.79 8.95
CA GLN A 182 -9.93 5.28 8.92
C GLN A 182 -10.52 5.25 7.50
N MET A 183 -11.84 5.12 7.40
CA MET A 183 -12.54 5.31 6.14
C MET A 183 -12.64 6.81 5.82
N ALA A 184 -12.30 7.17 4.59
CA ALA A 184 -12.65 8.48 4.06
C ALA A 184 -14.11 8.45 3.57
N ASN A 185 -14.80 9.58 3.75
CA ASN A 185 -16.21 9.72 3.39
C ASN A 185 -16.51 11.17 3.01
N SER A 186 -17.71 11.40 2.48
CA SER A 186 -18.25 12.71 2.06
C SER A 186 -19.50 13.12 2.85
N GLY A 187 -19.70 12.50 4.00
CA GLY A 187 -20.91 12.60 4.82
C GLY A 187 -21.24 11.26 5.47
N GLU A 188 -22.28 11.26 6.32
CA GLU A 188 -22.82 10.04 6.93
C GLU A 188 -23.20 9.02 5.85
N ASP A 189 -22.88 7.75 6.11
CA ASP A 189 -23.19 6.61 5.24
C ASP A 189 -22.66 6.79 3.81
N THR A 190 -21.41 7.23 3.69
CA THR A 190 -20.72 7.35 2.39
C THR A 190 -19.36 6.68 2.36
N ASN A 191 -19.07 5.77 3.30
CA ASN A 191 -17.86 4.97 3.23
C ASN A 191 -17.86 4.10 1.97
N GLY A 192 -16.90 4.39 1.11
CA GLY A 192 -16.61 3.61 -0.07
C GLY A 192 -15.37 2.74 0.12
N SER A 193 -14.41 2.91 -0.77
CA SER A 193 -13.09 2.27 -0.74
C SER A 193 -12.00 3.23 -0.26
N GLN A 194 -12.25 4.53 -0.26
CA GLN A 194 -11.22 5.49 0.12
C GLN A 194 -10.95 5.39 1.62
N PHE A 195 -9.67 5.38 1.98
CA PHE A 195 -9.23 5.25 3.36
C PHE A 195 -8.01 6.13 3.61
N CYS A 196 -7.71 6.37 4.88
CA CYS A 196 -6.54 7.13 5.29
C CYS A 196 -5.69 6.39 6.31
N PHE A 197 -4.37 6.49 6.15
CA PHE A 197 -3.42 6.34 7.24
C PHE A 197 -3.33 7.66 8.01
N MET A 198 -3.59 7.64 9.31
CA MET A 198 -3.48 8.83 10.16
C MET A 198 -2.00 9.16 10.43
N LEU A 199 -1.58 10.40 10.17
CA LEU A 199 -0.22 10.89 10.45
C LEU A 199 -0.11 11.59 11.82
N GLY A 200 -1.23 11.72 12.53
CA GLY A 200 -1.28 12.29 13.88
C GLY A 200 -2.65 12.09 14.52
N ALA A 201 -2.78 12.48 15.79
CA ALA A 201 -4.07 12.49 16.47
C ALA A 201 -5.00 13.53 15.82
N ALA A 202 -6.22 13.14 15.49
CA ALA A 202 -7.23 14.02 14.92
C ALA A 202 -8.59 13.86 15.63
N PRO A 203 -8.71 14.26 16.91
CA PRO A 203 -9.95 14.05 17.67
C PRO A 203 -11.19 14.69 17.06
N HIS A 204 -11.01 15.69 16.20
CA HIS A 204 -12.11 16.30 15.46
C HIS A 204 -12.80 15.30 14.52
N LEU A 205 -12.12 14.26 14.03
CA LEU A 205 -12.72 13.22 13.15
C LEU A 205 -13.56 12.18 13.91
N ASN A 206 -13.49 12.15 15.25
CA ASN A 206 -14.24 11.19 16.06
C ASN A 206 -15.75 11.33 15.84
N GLY A 207 -16.45 10.19 15.72
CA GLY A 207 -17.87 10.15 15.42
C GLY A 207 -18.25 10.51 13.99
N ARG A 208 -17.26 10.81 13.12
CA ARG A 208 -17.49 11.20 11.71
C ARG A 208 -16.84 10.26 10.70
N HIS A 209 -15.75 9.61 11.08
CA HIS A 209 -15.04 8.65 10.25
C HIS A 209 -14.92 7.33 11.01
N VAL A 210 -15.16 6.22 10.31
CA VAL A 210 -15.05 4.87 10.87
C VAL A 210 -13.58 4.51 10.98
N VAL A 211 -13.09 4.34 12.20
CA VAL A 211 -11.78 3.69 12.44
C VAL A 211 -11.97 2.19 12.33
N PHE A 212 -11.09 1.52 11.59
CA PHE A 212 -11.23 0.08 11.31
C PHE A 212 -9.96 -0.74 11.46
N GLY A 213 -8.84 -0.10 11.77
CA GLY A 213 -7.57 -0.80 11.91
C GLY A 213 -6.44 0.10 12.36
N GLN A 214 -5.25 -0.48 12.37
CA GLN A 214 -4.00 0.24 12.63
C GLN A 214 -2.82 -0.47 11.98
N VAL A 215 -1.77 0.28 11.67
CA VAL A 215 -0.49 -0.31 11.28
C VAL A 215 0.17 -0.96 12.48
N VAL A 216 0.70 -2.17 12.29
CA VAL A 216 1.47 -2.93 13.27
C VAL A 216 2.93 -3.14 12.86
N GLU A 217 3.25 -3.06 11.55
CA GLU A 217 4.61 -3.04 11.00
C GLU A 217 4.71 -2.15 9.76
N GLY A 218 5.92 -1.69 9.41
CA GLY A 218 6.13 -0.80 8.26
C GLY A 218 5.79 0.65 8.56
N PHE A 219 5.97 1.09 9.80
CA PHE A 219 5.70 2.46 10.23
C PHE A 219 6.55 3.47 9.45
N GLU A 220 7.81 3.13 9.21
CA GLU A 220 8.76 3.88 8.40
C GLU A 220 8.31 4.02 6.94
N VAL A 221 7.53 3.07 6.42
CA VAL A 221 6.95 3.16 5.08
C VAL A 221 5.87 4.23 5.05
N VAL A 222 5.00 4.28 6.07
CA VAL A 222 3.99 5.36 6.22
C VAL A 222 4.67 6.72 6.42
N ASP A 223 5.74 6.76 7.19
CA ASP A 223 6.54 7.97 7.39
C ASP A 223 7.18 8.44 6.07
N LEU A 224 7.68 7.52 5.23
CA LEU A 224 8.18 7.84 3.89
C LEU A 224 7.05 8.32 2.96
N MET A 225 5.86 7.73 3.03
CA MET A 225 4.71 8.18 2.23
C MET A 225 4.33 9.63 2.56
N GLU A 226 4.42 10.05 3.83
CA GLU A 226 4.18 11.44 4.23
C GLU A 226 5.12 12.43 3.52
N THR A 227 6.36 12.04 3.21
CA THR A 227 7.33 12.93 2.54
C THR A 227 6.94 13.28 1.10
N ALA A 228 6.02 12.52 0.49
CA ALA A 228 5.44 12.84 -0.82
C ALA A 228 4.39 13.96 -0.76
N GLY A 229 3.91 14.30 0.44
CA GLY A 229 2.83 15.25 0.69
C GLY A 229 3.22 16.72 0.77
N SER A 230 2.23 17.52 1.14
CA SER A 230 2.34 18.96 1.35
C SER A 230 1.71 19.36 2.69
N ALA A 231 2.10 20.54 3.21
CA ALA A 231 1.46 21.10 4.39
C ALA A 231 0.03 21.62 4.13
N GLU A 232 -0.29 21.94 2.88
CA GLU A 232 -1.58 22.47 2.46
C GLU A 232 -2.37 21.42 1.68
N ASP A 233 -3.70 21.47 1.82
CA ASP A 233 -4.63 20.60 1.10
C ASP A 233 -4.81 21.06 -0.36
N GLY A 234 -5.12 20.12 -1.25
CA GLY A 234 -5.36 20.39 -2.67
C GLY A 234 -4.10 20.71 -3.50
N VAL A 235 -2.92 20.57 -2.92
CA VAL A 235 -1.64 20.72 -3.64
C VAL A 235 -1.32 19.41 -4.37
N VAL A 236 -0.84 19.54 -5.61
CA VAL A 236 -0.39 18.39 -6.40
C VAL A 236 0.84 17.78 -5.73
N LEU A 237 0.81 16.46 -5.54
CA LEU A 237 1.91 15.71 -4.93
C LEU A 237 3.15 15.73 -5.83
N ASN A 238 4.32 15.90 -5.22
CA ASN A 238 5.60 15.92 -5.95
C ASN A 238 6.11 14.52 -6.29
N HIS A 239 5.67 13.52 -5.51
CA HIS A 239 6.05 12.13 -5.66
C HIS A 239 4.79 11.27 -5.78
N ASN A 240 4.83 10.28 -6.66
CA ASN A 240 3.72 9.36 -6.87
C ASN A 240 3.83 8.17 -5.91
N VAL A 241 2.91 8.08 -4.95
CA VAL A 241 2.82 6.97 -4.00
C VAL A 241 1.80 5.95 -4.50
N VAL A 242 2.22 4.70 -4.66
CA VAL A 242 1.41 3.60 -5.22
C VAL A 242 1.34 2.44 -4.24
N LEU A 243 0.15 1.90 -4.03
CA LEU A 243 -0.07 0.62 -3.35
C LEU A 243 0.22 -0.48 -4.37
N LYS A 244 1.44 -0.99 -4.39
CA LYS A 244 1.98 -1.89 -5.42
C LYS A 244 1.28 -3.24 -5.44
N ASP A 245 1.12 -3.85 -4.27
CA ASP A 245 0.52 -5.17 -4.10
C ASP A 245 -0.03 -5.33 -2.69
N GLY A 246 -0.84 -6.36 -2.45
CA GLY A 246 -1.39 -6.63 -1.14
C GLY A 246 -1.93 -8.04 -0.98
N GLY A 247 -2.07 -8.49 0.27
CA GLY A 247 -2.57 -9.82 0.60
C GLY A 247 -2.82 -10.03 2.08
N ASP A 248 -3.26 -11.23 2.46
CA ASP A 248 -3.69 -11.55 3.82
C ASP A 248 -3.37 -12.99 4.28
N THR A 249 -2.72 -13.81 3.46
CA THR A 249 -2.31 -15.16 3.86
C THR A 249 -1.03 -15.12 4.68
N ILE A 250 -1.05 -15.76 5.85
CA ILE A 250 0.07 -15.74 6.79
C ILE A 250 0.35 -17.16 7.28
N ALA A 251 1.60 -17.59 7.14
CA ALA A 251 2.13 -18.79 7.74
C ALA A 251 3.06 -18.42 8.90
N GLN A 252 2.89 -19.09 10.04
CA GLN A 252 3.80 -19.00 11.17
C GLN A 252 4.83 -20.13 11.09
N LEU A 253 6.10 -19.77 11.14
CA LEU A 253 7.23 -20.70 11.13
C LEU A 253 7.76 -20.87 12.55
N ASP A 254 8.29 -22.05 12.87
CA ASP A 254 9.10 -22.24 14.09
C ASP A 254 10.58 -22.10 13.75
N SER A 255 11.03 -20.85 13.62
CA SER A 255 12.41 -20.51 13.26
C SER A 255 13.43 -20.77 14.37
N VAL A 256 12.98 -20.99 15.61
CA VAL A 256 13.84 -21.29 16.75
C VAL A 256 14.23 -22.77 16.75
N SER A 257 13.24 -23.65 16.62
CA SER A 257 13.47 -25.10 16.69
C SER A 257 13.86 -25.71 15.35
N ARG A 258 13.57 -25.02 14.22
CA ARG A 258 13.72 -25.51 12.84
C ARG A 258 14.37 -24.45 11.96
N LYS A 259 15.54 -24.01 12.41
CA LYS A 259 16.23 -22.85 11.86
C LYS A 259 16.54 -23.01 10.38
N ALA A 260 17.09 -24.17 9.96
CA ALA A 260 17.49 -24.35 8.57
C ALA A 260 16.28 -24.40 7.63
N THR A 261 15.25 -25.14 8.03
CA THR A 261 14.03 -25.30 7.22
C THR A 261 13.25 -23.99 7.13
N ALA A 262 13.06 -23.31 8.27
CA ALA A 262 12.37 -22.03 8.31
C ALA A 262 13.15 -20.95 7.54
N GLU A 263 14.48 -20.88 7.67
CA GLU A 263 15.30 -19.92 6.93
C GLU A 263 15.31 -20.20 5.43
N ASN A 264 15.35 -21.47 5.02
CA ASN A 264 15.20 -21.83 3.60
C ASN A 264 13.86 -21.35 3.02
N PHE A 265 12.77 -21.62 3.73
CA PHE A 265 11.45 -21.17 3.31
C PHE A 265 11.34 -19.65 3.30
N ARG A 266 11.75 -18.99 4.39
CA ARG A 266 11.77 -17.52 4.54
C ARG A 266 12.58 -16.86 3.43
N GLY A 267 13.81 -17.31 3.20
CA GLY A 267 14.69 -16.77 2.17
C GLY A 267 14.08 -16.84 0.77
N LEU A 268 13.42 -17.95 0.41
CA LEU A 268 12.76 -18.10 -0.90
C LEU A 268 11.42 -17.36 -0.98
N VAL A 269 10.71 -17.18 0.14
CA VAL A 269 9.51 -16.33 0.20
C VAL A 269 9.87 -14.86 0.00
N THR A 270 10.91 -14.35 0.66
CA THR A 270 11.30 -12.92 0.55
C THR A 270 12.14 -12.64 -0.70
N GLY A 271 12.92 -13.61 -1.17
CA GLY A 271 13.89 -13.41 -2.24
C GLY A 271 15.18 -12.73 -1.79
N ASP A 272 15.37 -12.51 -0.48
CA ASP A 272 16.57 -11.86 0.11
C ASP A 272 17.75 -12.82 0.23
N ASN A 273 17.97 -13.65 -0.79
CA ASN A 273 19.02 -14.65 -0.81
C ASN A 273 19.92 -14.45 -2.04
N GLN A 274 19.87 -15.34 -3.03
CA GLN A 274 20.57 -15.19 -4.31
C GLN A 274 19.67 -14.49 -5.34
N PRO A 275 20.23 -13.65 -6.23
CA PRO A 275 19.45 -13.03 -7.30
C PRO A 275 18.68 -14.06 -8.13
N GLY A 276 17.37 -13.85 -8.25
CA GLY A 276 16.48 -14.74 -9.01
C GLY A 276 16.02 -16.00 -8.27
N TRP A 277 16.40 -16.18 -7.00
CA TRP A 277 15.93 -17.29 -6.18
C TRP A 277 14.77 -16.85 -5.31
N SER A 278 13.55 -17.16 -5.73
CA SER A 278 12.33 -16.78 -5.02
C SER A 278 11.16 -17.65 -5.47
N TYR A 279 10.19 -17.86 -4.59
CA TYR A 279 8.89 -18.45 -4.93
C TYR A 279 7.99 -17.51 -5.74
N LYS A 280 8.35 -16.23 -5.88
CA LYS A 280 7.60 -15.25 -6.66
C LYS A 280 7.36 -15.76 -8.09
N ASN A 281 6.10 -15.74 -8.51
CA ASN A 281 5.58 -16.26 -9.77
C ASN A 281 5.80 -17.78 -10.00
N SER A 282 6.16 -18.54 -8.97
CA SER A 282 6.27 -20.00 -9.07
C SER A 282 4.89 -20.65 -8.95
N THR A 283 4.71 -21.81 -9.59
CA THR A 283 3.43 -22.53 -9.60
C THR A 283 3.43 -23.68 -8.60
N CYS A 284 2.26 -23.96 -8.05
CA CYS A 284 1.99 -25.18 -7.32
C CYS A 284 1.68 -26.28 -8.32
N HIS A 285 2.64 -27.17 -8.54
CA HIS A 285 2.67 -28.12 -9.65
C HIS A 285 1.89 -29.41 -9.34
N ARG A 286 1.49 -29.62 -8.09
CA ARG A 286 0.70 -30.79 -7.68
C ARG A 286 -0.30 -30.41 -6.60
N ILE A 287 -1.58 -30.63 -6.87
CA ILE A 287 -2.67 -30.33 -5.94
C ILE A 287 -3.66 -31.49 -5.91
N LEU A 288 -3.62 -32.28 -4.84
CA LEU A 288 -4.51 -33.40 -4.62
C LEU A 288 -5.55 -33.07 -3.56
N LYS A 289 -6.82 -33.07 -3.96
CA LYS A 289 -7.95 -32.76 -3.07
C LYS A 289 -7.94 -33.65 -1.83
N GLY A 290 -8.17 -33.06 -0.66
CA GLY A 290 -8.16 -33.71 0.64
C GLY A 290 -6.78 -34.10 1.17
N PHE A 291 -5.70 -33.92 0.39
CA PHE A 291 -4.37 -34.34 0.78
C PHE A 291 -3.38 -33.18 0.84
N VAL A 292 -2.97 -32.63 -0.30
CA VAL A 292 -1.78 -31.76 -0.34
C VAL A 292 -1.79 -30.78 -1.50
N VAL A 293 -1.27 -29.58 -1.25
CA VAL A 293 -0.85 -28.60 -2.25
C VAL A 293 0.68 -28.52 -2.19
N GLN A 294 1.37 -28.89 -3.26
CA GLN A 294 2.83 -28.89 -3.33
C GLN A 294 3.32 -27.80 -4.29
N CYS A 295 4.24 -26.98 -3.78
CA CYS A 295 4.79 -25.80 -4.46
C CYS A 295 6.31 -25.77 -4.32
N GLY A 296 6.93 -24.65 -4.70
CA GLY A 296 8.36 -24.39 -4.45
C GLY A 296 9.32 -24.88 -5.53
N SER A 297 8.81 -25.39 -6.66
CA SER A 297 9.61 -25.68 -7.85
C SER A 297 9.81 -24.40 -8.68
N TYR A 298 10.56 -23.44 -8.15
CA TYR A 298 10.71 -22.10 -8.73
C TYR A 298 11.80 -22.00 -9.81
N ASP A 299 12.72 -22.96 -9.89
CA ASP A 299 13.82 -22.99 -10.85
C ASP A 299 13.70 -24.16 -11.84
N THR A 300 14.59 -24.19 -12.83
CA THR A 300 14.63 -25.25 -13.85
C THR A 300 15.15 -26.60 -13.34
N ARG A 301 15.57 -26.68 -12.07
CA ARG A 301 16.15 -27.88 -11.45
C ARG A 301 15.19 -28.59 -10.52
N GLY A 302 13.94 -28.11 -10.40
CA GLY A 302 12.94 -28.69 -9.53
C GLY A 302 12.94 -28.11 -8.11
N GLY A 303 13.55 -26.93 -7.89
CA GLY A 303 13.52 -26.22 -6.61
C GLY A 303 14.77 -26.44 -5.76
N THR A 304 15.79 -25.61 -5.99
CA THR A 304 17.06 -25.61 -5.22
C THR A 304 16.91 -24.85 -3.90
N SER A 305 17.38 -25.42 -2.79
CA SER A 305 17.38 -24.71 -1.48
C SER A 305 18.37 -23.55 -1.46
N ILE A 306 18.22 -22.61 -0.53
CA ILE A 306 19.17 -21.50 -0.34
C ILE A 306 20.60 -21.97 0.04
N TYR A 307 20.74 -23.23 0.48
CA TYR A 307 22.00 -23.85 0.87
C TYR A 307 22.68 -24.65 -0.25
N GLY A 308 22.04 -24.76 -1.42
CA GLY A 308 22.45 -25.65 -2.50
C GLY A 308 21.34 -26.64 -2.85
N LYS A 309 21.69 -27.82 -3.37
CA LYS A 309 20.69 -28.76 -3.87
C LYS A 309 19.77 -29.27 -2.74
N ASP A 310 20.36 -29.93 -1.77
CA ASP A 310 19.66 -30.61 -0.68
C ASP A 310 20.22 -30.19 0.69
N PHE A 311 19.39 -30.22 1.74
CA PHE A 311 19.80 -30.05 3.14
C PHE A 311 19.15 -31.09 4.07
N GLU A 312 19.76 -31.26 5.25
CA GLU A 312 19.43 -32.29 6.23
C GLU A 312 18.06 -32.10 6.89
N ASP A 313 17.46 -33.19 7.39
CA ASP A 313 16.22 -33.13 8.15
C ASP A 313 16.46 -32.57 9.57
N GLU A 314 15.62 -31.64 10.00
CA GLU A 314 15.62 -31.19 11.39
C GLU A 314 14.75 -32.11 12.25
N ALA A 315 15.40 -32.86 13.15
CA ALA A 315 14.75 -33.89 13.99
C ALA A 315 13.55 -33.36 14.79
N THR A 316 13.59 -32.09 15.22
CA THR A 316 12.50 -31.40 15.92
C THR A 316 11.25 -31.22 15.06
N GLY A 317 11.37 -31.17 13.73
CA GLY A 317 10.24 -31.18 12.79
C GLY A 317 9.72 -32.58 12.51
N LEU A 318 10.59 -33.59 12.48
CA LEU A 318 10.18 -34.99 12.29
C LEU A 318 9.34 -35.54 13.46
N THR A 319 9.45 -34.97 14.66
CA THR A 319 8.62 -35.36 15.82
C THR A 319 7.21 -34.79 15.78
N LEU A 320 6.95 -33.77 14.96
CA LEU A 320 5.63 -33.20 14.79
C LEU A 320 4.74 -34.09 13.93
N LYS A 321 3.43 -33.91 14.09
CA LYS A 321 2.43 -34.71 13.39
C LYS A 321 1.71 -33.87 12.35
N HIS A 322 1.45 -34.46 11.19
CA HIS A 322 0.55 -33.95 10.16
C HIS A 322 -0.90 -34.16 10.62
N SER A 323 -1.31 -33.44 11.66
CA SER A 323 -2.53 -33.68 12.42
C SER A 323 -3.74 -32.89 11.94
N LYS A 324 -3.54 -31.85 11.12
CA LYS A 324 -4.60 -30.92 10.69
C LYS A 324 -4.27 -30.27 9.35
N ARG A 325 -5.29 -29.63 8.77
CA ARG A 325 -5.18 -28.73 7.61
C ARG A 325 -4.29 -27.52 7.96
N GLY A 326 -3.59 -27.01 6.96
CA GLY A 326 -2.77 -25.80 7.06
C GLY A 326 -1.35 -26.04 7.60
N ILE A 327 -0.96 -27.28 7.91
CA ILE A 327 0.43 -27.59 8.28
C ILE A 327 1.34 -27.39 7.05
N LEU A 328 2.51 -26.78 7.26
CA LEU A 328 3.58 -26.66 6.28
C LEU A 328 4.63 -27.75 6.53
N GLN A 329 5.00 -28.47 5.48
CA GLN A 329 6.09 -29.46 5.51
C GLN A 329 7.01 -29.33 4.30
N MET A 330 8.26 -29.78 4.44
CA MET A 330 9.15 -29.93 3.29
C MET A 330 8.76 -31.14 2.45
N ALA A 331 8.75 -30.97 1.13
CA ALA A 331 8.75 -32.10 0.20
C ALA A 331 10.20 -32.57 0.00
N ASN A 332 10.42 -33.88 0.08
CA ASN A 332 11.73 -34.50 -0.04
C ASN A 332 11.63 -35.85 -0.80
N ALA A 333 12.76 -36.38 -1.24
CA ALA A 333 12.86 -37.67 -1.94
C ALA A 333 13.31 -38.81 -1.00
N GLY A 334 13.22 -38.60 0.32
CA GLY A 334 13.77 -39.46 1.35
C GLY A 334 14.58 -38.67 2.40
N PRO A 335 15.17 -39.36 3.39
CA PRO A 335 15.86 -38.71 4.49
C PRO A 335 16.97 -37.75 4.02
N ASN A 336 17.03 -36.56 4.62
CA ASN A 336 18.04 -35.52 4.37
C ASN A 336 18.11 -35.02 2.92
N THR A 337 16.97 -34.98 2.23
CA THR A 337 16.88 -34.48 0.84
C THR A 337 15.91 -33.31 0.71
N ASN A 338 15.90 -32.41 1.69
CA ASN A 338 15.05 -31.23 1.62
C ASN A 338 15.63 -30.23 0.60
N GLY A 339 14.79 -29.79 -0.35
CA GLY A 339 15.13 -28.77 -1.35
C GLY A 339 14.36 -27.47 -1.11
N ALA A 340 13.82 -26.88 -2.17
CA ALA A 340 12.90 -25.75 -2.07
C ALA A 340 11.42 -26.15 -2.05
N GLN A 341 11.10 -27.40 -2.40
CA GLN A 341 9.72 -27.80 -2.48
C GLN A 341 9.12 -27.99 -1.10
N PHE A 342 7.89 -27.53 -0.94
CA PHE A 342 7.14 -27.61 0.30
C PHE A 342 5.67 -27.90 0.01
N CYS A 343 4.94 -28.31 1.04
CA CYS A 343 3.54 -28.60 0.93
C CYS A 343 2.71 -27.89 1.99
N PHE A 344 1.50 -27.48 1.59
CA PHE A 344 0.39 -27.21 2.51
C PHE A 344 -0.48 -28.46 2.65
N MET A 345 -0.71 -28.89 3.89
CA MET A 345 -1.59 -30.03 4.15
C MET A 345 -3.06 -29.61 4.06
N LEU A 346 -3.86 -30.36 3.29
CA LEU A 346 -5.31 -30.14 3.16
C LEU A 346 -6.11 -30.91 4.22
N GLY A 347 -5.48 -31.86 4.91
CA GLY A 347 -6.05 -32.64 5.99
C GLY A 347 -4.98 -33.43 6.77
N PRO A 348 -5.40 -34.21 7.80
CA PRO A 348 -4.47 -35.05 8.56
C PRO A 348 -3.84 -36.16 7.69
N ALA A 349 -2.54 -36.37 7.82
CA ALA A 349 -1.77 -37.34 7.02
C ALA A 349 -0.74 -38.09 7.87
N ALA A 350 -1.21 -38.99 8.74
CA ALA A 350 -0.35 -39.66 9.72
C ALA A 350 0.78 -40.51 9.11
N HIS A 351 0.64 -40.94 7.84
CA HIS A 351 1.66 -41.70 7.12
C HIS A 351 2.91 -40.88 6.75
N LEU A 352 2.85 -39.54 6.84
CA LEU A 352 3.99 -38.64 6.61
C LEU A 352 4.80 -38.36 7.87
N ASN A 353 4.28 -38.71 9.05
CA ASN A 353 4.94 -38.44 10.34
C ASN A 353 6.31 -39.12 10.42
N GLY A 354 7.32 -38.39 10.87
CA GLY A 354 8.70 -38.90 10.95
C GLY A 354 9.45 -38.99 9.63
N HIS A 355 8.80 -38.66 8.50
CA HIS A 355 9.40 -38.72 7.16
C HIS A 355 9.60 -37.34 6.52
N HIS A 356 8.75 -36.37 6.88
CA HIS A 356 8.81 -35.01 6.35
C HIS A 356 8.90 -33.99 7.49
N VAL A 357 9.78 -33.02 7.34
CA VAL A 357 10.01 -31.96 8.33
C VAL A 357 8.82 -31.00 8.30
N VAL A 358 7.99 -31.03 9.33
CA VAL A 358 6.98 -29.99 9.59
C VAL A 358 7.69 -28.77 10.15
N PHE A 359 7.49 -27.59 9.56
CA PHE A 359 8.22 -26.38 9.94
C PHE A 359 7.34 -25.16 10.22
N GLY A 360 6.04 -25.24 9.97
CA GLY A 360 5.11 -24.15 10.26
C GLY A 360 3.65 -24.53 10.05
N GLU A 361 2.77 -23.55 10.18
CA GLU A 361 1.35 -23.67 9.87
C GLU A 361 0.74 -22.36 9.39
N ILE A 362 -0.28 -22.44 8.54
CA ILE A 362 -1.12 -21.31 8.16
C ILE A 362 -1.91 -20.88 9.38
N VAL A 363 -1.76 -19.61 9.76
CA VAL A 363 -2.50 -18.97 10.87
C VAL A 363 -3.56 -17.99 10.39
N GLN A 364 -3.48 -17.56 9.12
CA GLN A 364 -4.49 -16.75 8.44
C GLN A 364 -4.47 -17.08 6.94
N GLY A 365 -5.64 -17.09 6.28
CA GLY A 365 -5.74 -17.42 4.85
C GLY A 365 -6.09 -18.89 4.55
N LEU A 366 -6.80 -19.58 5.45
CA LEU A 366 -7.27 -20.95 5.17
C LEU A 366 -8.32 -21.00 4.05
N ASP A 367 -9.10 -19.93 3.88
CA ASP A 367 -9.98 -19.69 2.74
C ASP A 367 -9.20 -19.66 1.41
N VAL A 368 -8.01 -19.05 1.38
CA VAL A 368 -7.13 -19.13 0.21
C VAL A 368 -6.68 -20.57 -0.05
N LEU A 369 -6.34 -21.33 0.99
CA LEU A 369 -6.00 -22.75 0.86
C LEU A 369 -7.19 -23.58 0.32
N ASP A 370 -8.43 -23.24 0.68
CA ASP A 370 -9.65 -23.85 0.12
C ASP A 370 -9.79 -23.57 -1.38
N LEU A 371 -9.48 -22.35 -1.83
CA LEU A 371 -9.46 -22.00 -3.25
C LEU A 371 -8.37 -22.75 -4.01
N MET A 372 -7.18 -22.93 -3.41
CA MET A 372 -6.10 -23.74 -4.00
C MET A 372 -6.56 -25.20 -4.18
N GLU A 373 -7.18 -25.78 -3.16
CA GLU A 373 -7.74 -27.15 -3.24
C GLU A 373 -8.84 -27.28 -4.30
N ALA A 374 -9.71 -26.28 -4.43
CA ALA A 374 -10.77 -26.28 -5.43
C ALA A 374 -10.22 -26.35 -6.87
N ALA A 375 -9.02 -25.83 -7.11
CA ALA A 375 -8.29 -25.93 -8.38
C ALA A 375 -7.60 -27.29 -8.61
N GLY A 376 -7.50 -28.14 -7.58
CA GLY A 376 -6.84 -29.43 -7.63
C GLY A 376 -7.60 -30.54 -8.35
N VAL A 377 -7.02 -31.73 -8.31
CA VAL A 377 -7.52 -32.96 -8.93
C VAL A 377 -7.70 -34.09 -7.90
N ALA A 378 -8.33 -35.19 -8.32
CA ALA A 378 -8.62 -36.32 -7.44
C ALA A 378 -7.49 -37.36 -7.43
N SER A 379 -6.76 -37.52 -8.54
CA SER A 379 -5.64 -38.45 -8.69
C SER A 379 -4.36 -37.76 -9.18
N ASP A 380 -3.21 -38.36 -8.90
CA ASP A 380 -1.91 -37.91 -9.42
C ASP A 380 -1.76 -38.08 -10.94
N ASP A 381 -2.58 -38.93 -11.54
CA ASP A 381 -2.60 -39.15 -12.99
C ASP A 381 -3.38 -38.05 -13.73
N ASP A 382 -4.09 -37.17 -13.02
CA ASP A 382 -4.92 -36.12 -13.60
C ASP A 382 -4.11 -34.82 -13.78
N GLU A 383 -4.30 -34.14 -14.90
CA GLU A 383 -3.72 -32.80 -15.13
C GLU A 383 -4.51 -31.71 -14.41
N LEU A 384 -3.81 -30.74 -13.81
CA LEU A 384 -4.44 -29.58 -13.18
C LEU A 384 -5.16 -28.72 -14.24
N GLY A 385 -6.49 -28.60 -14.11
CA GLY A 385 -7.30 -27.78 -15.01
C GLY A 385 -7.16 -26.27 -14.82
N ARG A 386 -6.53 -25.83 -13.72
CA ARG A 386 -6.24 -24.42 -13.41
C ARG A 386 -4.86 -24.32 -12.77
N SER A 387 -4.10 -23.30 -13.16
CA SER A 387 -2.81 -23.01 -12.53
C SER A 387 -3.04 -22.26 -11.22
N VAL A 388 -2.34 -22.68 -10.17
CA VAL A 388 -2.22 -21.94 -8.91
C VAL A 388 -0.79 -21.42 -8.80
N MET A 389 -0.64 -20.13 -8.57
CA MET A 389 0.64 -19.44 -8.57
C MET A 389 0.85 -18.67 -7.26
N LEU A 390 2.06 -18.74 -6.73
CA LEU A 390 2.53 -17.88 -5.64
C LEU A 390 2.95 -16.55 -6.27
N VAL A 391 2.07 -15.56 -6.24
CA VAL A 391 2.27 -14.28 -6.96
C VAL A 391 3.40 -13.46 -6.33
N ASP A 392 3.43 -13.40 -5.00
CA ASP A 392 4.48 -12.71 -4.24
C ASP A 392 4.59 -13.30 -2.83
N GLY A 393 5.63 -12.88 -2.10
CA GLY A 393 5.89 -13.31 -0.73
C GLY A 393 6.53 -12.20 0.10
N GLY A 394 6.63 -12.41 1.40
CA GLY A 394 7.44 -11.56 2.29
C GLY A 394 7.40 -12.06 3.72
N GLU A 395 7.94 -11.25 4.62
CA GLU A 395 8.08 -11.57 6.04
C GLU A 395 7.32 -10.54 6.89
N ILE A 396 6.84 -11.00 8.04
CA ILE A 396 6.17 -10.22 9.08
C ILE A 396 6.93 -10.52 10.38
N PHE A 397 7.37 -9.50 11.10
CA PHE A 397 8.18 -9.60 12.31
C PHE A 397 7.33 -9.51 13.59
N ASP A 398 7.09 -10.65 14.24
CA ASP A 398 6.55 -10.74 15.61
C ASP A 398 7.56 -10.23 16.66
#